data_AF-A0A085TU08-F1
#
_entry.id   AF-A0A085TU08-F1
#
_cell.length_a   1.000
_cell.length_b   1.000
_cell.length_c   1.000
_cell.angle_alpha   90.00
_cell.angle_beta   90.00
_cell.angle_gamma   90.00
#
_symmetry.space_group_name_H-M   'P 1'
#
loop_
_entity.id
_entity.type
_entity.pdbx_description
1 polymer ?
#
loop_
_entity_poly.entity_id
_entity_poly.type
_entity_poly.pdbx_seq_one_letter_code
_entity_poly.pdbx_strand_id
1 'polypeptide(L)' 'MKDNLLIAETGESGEIVALWRAGGDLKSPRLIRDPEEALALVDTVRISGAHATQVKEWLSAQGALREG' A
#
# COMPACT_ATOMS: atom_id res chain seq x y z
N MET A 1 -10.40 -0.32 19.53
CA MET A 1 -10.18 0.42 18.28
C MET A 1 -9.98 -0.62 17.20
N LYS A 2 -10.63 -0.51 16.04
CA LYS A 2 -10.37 -1.43 14.94
C LYS A 2 -9.13 -0.90 14.20
N ASP A 3 -8.01 -1.58 14.33
CA ASP A 3 -6.76 -1.16 13.68
C ASP A 3 -6.91 -1.26 12.16
N ASN A 4 -6.54 -0.20 11.44
CA ASN A 4 -6.36 -0.27 9.99
C ASN A 4 -5.00 -0.94 9.70
N LEU A 5 -4.92 -1.66 8.59
CA LEU A 5 -3.74 -2.37 8.11
C LEU A 5 -3.56 -2.09 6.61
N LEU A 6 -2.34 -1.75 6.21
CA LEU A 6 -1.93 -1.69 4.83
C LEU A 6 -1.20 -2.99 4.48
N ILE A 7 -1.67 -3.70 3.47
CA ILE A 7 -1.07 -4.96 3.01
C ILE A 7 -0.41 -4.66 1.67
N ALA A 8 0.91 -4.80 1.62
CA ALA A 8 1.66 -4.82 0.38
C ALA A 8 1.69 -6.26 -0.14
N GLU A 9 1.04 -6.49 -1.26
CA GLU A 9 1.15 -7.74 -2.00
C GLU A 9 2.44 -7.71 -2.81
N THR A 10 3.30 -8.71 -2.59
CA THR A 10 4.57 -8.84 -3.27
C THR A 10 4.54 -10.00 -4.26
N GLY A 11 5.12 -9.80 -5.44
CA GLY A 11 5.34 -10.84 -6.44
C GLY A 11 6.42 -11.84 -6.01
N GLU A 12 6.68 -12.84 -6.85
CA GLU A 12 7.67 -13.90 -6.58
C GLU A 12 9.10 -13.36 -6.40
N SER A 13 9.44 -12.25 -7.07
CA SER A 13 10.74 -11.58 -6.93
C SER A 13 10.79 -10.55 -5.79
N GLY A 14 9.72 -10.44 -5.00
CA GLY A 14 9.65 -9.54 -3.84
C GLY A 14 9.31 -8.08 -4.18
N GLU A 15 9.06 -7.75 -5.44
CA GLU A 15 8.51 -6.45 -5.82
C GLU A 15 7.07 -6.30 -5.37
N ILE A 16 6.68 -5.08 -5.00
CA ILE A 16 5.28 -4.77 -4.70
C ILE A 16 4.49 -4.77 -6.01
N VAL A 17 3.37 -5.50 -6.03
CA VAL A 17 2.47 -5.59 -7.21
C VAL A 17 1.11 -4.94 -6.94
N ALA A 18 0.68 -4.89 -5.67
CA ALA A 18 -0.56 -4.25 -5.26
C ALA A 18 -0.52 -3.80 -3.79
N LEU A 19 -1.36 -2.82 -3.46
CA LEU A 19 -1.61 -2.40 -2.09
C LEU A 19 -3.08 -2.62 -1.73
N TRP A 20 -3.33 -3.20 -0.56
CA TRP A 20 -4.66 -3.47 -0.05
C TRP A 20 -4.84 -2.83 1.32
N ARG A 21 -6.03 -2.30 1.57
CA ARG A 21 -6.44 -1.83 2.90
C ARG A 21 -7.29 -2.90 3.57
N ALA A 22 -6.91 -3.29 4.78
CA ALA A 22 -7.68 -4.18 5.64
C ALA A 22 -7.92 -3.54 7.01
N GLY A 23 -8.84 -4.13 7.80
CA GLY A 23 -9.17 -3.62 9.13
C GLY A 23 -10.11 -2.42 9.11
N GLY A 24 -10.27 -1.78 10.28
CA GLY A 24 -11.29 -0.74 10.46
C GLY A 24 -12.72 -1.30 10.26
N ASP A 25 -13.59 -0.54 9.61
CA ASP A 25 -14.97 -0.96 9.31
C ASP A 25 -15.11 -1.84 8.06
N LEU A 26 -14.00 -2.18 7.41
CA LEU A 26 -14.02 -3.03 6.24
C LEU A 26 -14.27 -4.49 6.65
N LYS A 27 -15.29 -5.10 6.04
CA LYS A 27 -15.56 -6.55 6.18
C LYS A 27 -14.55 -7.41 5.41
N SER A 28 -13.86 -6.83 4.43
CA SER A 28 -12.90 -7.52 3.57
C SER A 28 -11.83 -6.55 3.08
N PRO A 29 -10.60 -7.03 2.78
CA PRO A 29 -9.56 -6.21 2.19
C PRO A 29 -10.02 -5.55 0.89
N ARG A 30 -9.69 -4.27 0.71
CA ARG A 30 -10.00 -3.48 -0.49
C ARG A 30 -8.70 -3.08 -1.20
N LEU A 31 -8.64 -3.29 -2.51
CA LEU A 31 -7.53 -2.80 -3.33
C LEU A 31 -7.48 -1.26 -3.31
N ILE A 32 -6.30 -0.71 -3.03
CA ILE A 32 -6.02 0.72 -3.13
C ILE A 32 -5.52 1.01 -4.54
N ARG A 33 -6.28 1.82 -5.28
CA ARG A 33 -5.94 2.24 -6.65
C ARG A 33 -5.38 3.65 -6.71
N ASP A 34 -5.62 4.42 -5.67
CA ASP A 34 -5.20 5.80 -5.56
C ASP A 34 -3.87 5.88 -4.77
N PRO A 35 -2.78 6.36 -5.39
CA PRO A 35 -1.49 6.42 -4.73
C PRO A 35 -1.46 7.44 -3.57
N GLU A 36 -2.30 8.48 -3.61
CA GLU A 36 -2.41 9.45 -2.51
C GLU A 36 -3.08 8.83 -1.28
N GLU A 37 -4.14 8.02 -1.47
CA GLU A 37 -4.74 7.18 -0.41
C GLU A 37 -3.67 6.27 0.23
N ALA A 38 -2.84 5.62 -0.59
CA ALA A 38 -1.78 4.74 -0.09
C ALA A 38 -0.71 5.52 0.71
N LEU A 39 -0.28 6.69 0.24
CA LEU A 39 0.66 7.56 0.95
C LEU A 39 0.08 8.09 2.27
N ALA A 40 -1.20 8.40 2.34
CA ALA A 40 -1.83 8.81 3.61
C ALA A 40 -1.87 7.66 4.63
N LEU A 41 -1.98 6.42 4.17
CA LEU A 41 -2.03 5.23 5.01
C LEU A 41 -0.64 4.78 5.48
N VAL A 42 0.38 4.87 4.63
CA VAL A 42 1.72 4.32 4.91
C VAL A 42 2.36 4.85 6.21
N ASP A 43 2.03 6.09 6.60
CA ASP A 43 2.55 6.75 7.82
C ASP A 43 1.59 6.63 9.03
N THR A 44 0.36 6.17 8.82
CA THR A 44 -0.69 6.18 9.85
C THR A 44 -1.11 4.80 10.33
N VAL A 45 -0.78 3.75 9.58
CA VAL A 45 -1.22 2.37 9.86
C VAL A 45 -0.06 1.40 9.83
N ARG A 46 -0.25 0.21 10.41
CA ARG A 46 0.75 -0.86 10.28
C ARG A 46 0.79 -1.34 8.83
N ILE A 47 1.96 -1.78 8.40
CA ILE A 47 2.17 -2.35 7.07
C ILE A 47 2.54 -3.82 7.21
N SER A 48 1.95 -4.67 6.38
CA SER A 48 2.27 -6.09 6.25
C SER A 48 2.75 -6.38 4.83
N GLY A 49 3.72 -7.29 4.68
CA GLY A 49 4.23 -7.73 3.38
C GLY A 49 5.40 -6.91 2.82
N ALA A 50 5.59 -5.66 3.25
CA ALA A 50 6.74 -4.83 2.88
C ALA A 50 7.07 -3.77 3.95
N HIS A 51 8.23 -3.14 3.83
CA HIS A 51 8.59 -1.97 4.62
C HIS A 51 7.94 -0.68 4.07
N ALA A 52 7.66 0.29 4.96
CA ALA A 52 7.13 1.60 4.59
C ALA A 52 7.96 2.30 3.51
N THR A 53 9.29 2.21 3.60
CA THR A 53 10.22 2.78 2.61
C THR A 53 9.99 2.17 1.23
N GLN A 54 9.93 0.83 1.12
CA GLN A 54 9.67 0.15 -0.16
C GLN A 54 8.31 0.55 -0.75
N VAL A 55 7.27 0.68 0.08
CA VAL A 55 5.95 1.14 -0.37
C VAL A 55 6.03 2.56 -0.93
N LYS A 56 6.73 3.49 -0.26
CA LYS A 56 6.92 4.87 -0.72
C LYS A 56 7.73 4.93 -2.03
N GLU A 57 8.79 4.14 -2.14
CA GLU A 57 9.60 4.03 -3.37
C GLU A 57 8.76 3.50 -4.54
N TRP A 58 7.97 2.45 -4.31
CA TRP A 58 7.07 1.90 -5.32
C TRP A 58 6.01 2.90 -5.78
N LEU A 59 5.37 3.62 -4.84
CA LEU A 59 4.39 4.68 -5.16
C LEU A 59 5.03 5.82 -5.95
N SER A 60 6.25 6.22 -5.58
CA SER A 60 7.01 7.25 -6.31
C SER A 60 7.34 6.82 -7.74
N ALA A 61 7.71 5.56 -7.95
CA ALA A 61 8.00 5.02 -9.28
C ALA A 61 6.76 4.99 -10.18
N GLN A 62 5.57 4.70 -9.62
CA GLN A 62 4.30 4.74 -10.37
C GLN A 62 3.91 6.16 -10.79
N GLY A 63 4.21 7.17 -9.97
CA GLY A 63 4.01 8.58 -10.33
C GLY A 63 4.96 9.05 -11.44
N ALA A 64 6.24 8.68 -11.36
CA ALA A 64 7.24 9.01 -12.38
C ALA A 64 6.93 8.39 -13.75
N LEU A 65 6.30 7.21 -13.79
CA LEU A 65 5.86 6.55 -15.03
C LEU A 65 4.72 7.28 -15.76
N ARG A 66 4.05 8.26 -15.14
CA ARG A 66 2.98 9.05 -15.79
C ARG A 66 3.49 10.25 -16.59
N GLU A 67 4.76 10.63 -16.46
CA GLU A 67 5.37 11.76 -17.18
C GLU A 67 6.34 11.34 -18.31
N GLY A 68 6.40 10.06 -18.66
CA GLY A 68 7.26 9.49 -19.70
C GLY A 68 6.55 9.12 -21.00
#